data_AF-A0A2G3K2Y1-F1
#
_entry.id   AF-A0A2G3K2Y1-F1
#
_cell.length_a   1.000
_cell.length_b   1.000
_cell.length_c   1.000
_cell.angle_alpha   90.00
_cell.angle_beta   90.00
_cell.angle_gamma   90.00
#
_symmetry.space_group_name_H-M   'P 1'
#
loop_
_entity.id
_entity.type
_entity.pdbx_description
1 polymer ?
#
loop_
_entity_poly.entity_id
_entity_poly.type
_entity_poly.pdbx_seq_one_letter_code
_entity_poly.pdbx_strand_id
1 'polypeptide(L)'
;MAQSTDGSLVMIGGALRYDNAEVWQRVVTLAGGRGAKIAVFGTAAENPMRSATNAIAALNKAGAEAFFVPIGLRQIDIDYKAAVHSPQLVKQVASANGIYFTGGDQLRIVQALYDDKGRNTPVLDAVWAVYRKGGVIAGTSAGAAVMSTSMFGDPKDPLTMLKNGMYEGKETARGLGFIGPDVFVDQHLLVRGRFARMLQIMQMWGYQQGVGIDENTAVVMRGLDAEVIGYRGALVVDLSESSSDNKLPAFNIRNAKLSYLDHGDRYNFGSKTLTPAPSKATEPRVDPNDTNYTPYYQTRNFAPNILGNSTVVEVMSNLIDNTHQETIGLAFGDPNDEKPELGFEFRFRKGKDSMGWYAGSAAGEDYTVANIYVDVTPVHFNHPLYRPY
;
A
#
# COMPACT_ATOMS: atom_id res chain seq x y z
N MET A 1 5.24 11.74 18.88
CA MET A 1 3.76 11.79 18.80
C MET A 1 3.40 12.71 17.66
N ALA A 2 2.83 12.16 16.58
CA ALA A 2 2.36 12.98 15.45
C ALA A 2 1.34 14.01 15.96
N GLN A 3 1.48 15.26 15.53
CA GLN A 3 0.43 16.27 15.74
C GLN A 3 -0.87 15.72 15.17
N SER A 4 -1.92 15.65 16.00
CA SER A 4 -3.27 15.37 15.53
C SER A 4 -3.64 16.44 14.50
N THR A 5 -3.65 16.05 13.23
CA THR A 5 -4.17 16.88 12.14
C THR A 5 -5.57 16.39 11.83
N ASP A 6 -6.52 17.31 11.72
CA ASP A 6 -7.91 16.98 11.31
C ASP A 6 -8.02 16.53 9.84
N GLY A 7 -6.91 16.58 9.09
CA GLY A 7 -6.84 16.20 7.69
C GLY A 7 -7.07 14.71 7.45
N SER A 8 -7.51 14.38 6.24
CA SER A 8 -7.74 12.99 5.81
C SER A 8 -6.77 12.59 4.72
N LEU A 9 -6.35 11.32 4.70
CA LEU A 9 -5.59 10.74 3.60
C LEU A 9 -6.46 9.75 2.83
N VAL A 10 -6.35 9.74 1.50
CA VAL A 10 -6.94 8.71 0.65
C VAL A 10 -5.84 8.11 -0.21
N MET A 11 -5.30 7.00 0.25
CA MET A 11 -4.16 6.33 -0.37
C MET A 11 -4.69 5.24 -1.29
N ILE A 12 -4.43 5.35 -2.59
CA ILE A 12 -5.03 4.48 -3.59
C ILE A 12 -3.93 3.60 -4.20
N GLY A 13 -4.13 2.28 -4.19
CA GLY A 13 -3.11 1.31 -4.57
C GLY A 13 -2.69 1.33 -6.04
N GLY A 14 -3.34 2.14 -6.88
CA GLY A 14 -3.03 2.29 -8.30
C GLY A 14 -4.12 1.75 -9.20
N ALA A 15 -3.98 1.97 -10.51
CA ALA A 15 -4.95 1.56 -11.52
C ALA A 15 -6.42 1.86 -11.15
N LEU A 16 -6.66 3.01 -10.50
CA LEU A 16 -8.01 3.43 -10.10
C LEU A 16 -8.86 3.61 -11.35
N ARG A 17 -9.96 2.87 -11.41
CA ARG A 17 -10.87 2.94 -12.55
C ARG A 17 -11.75 4.19 -12.44
N TYR A 18 -12.11 4.78 -13.57
CA TYR A 18 -12.96 5.99 -13.60
C TYR A 18 -14.43 5.71 -13.26
N ASP A 19 -14.85 4.45 -13.27
CA ASP A 19 -16.17 3.99 -12.86
C ASP A 19 -16.24 3.60 -11.37
N ASN A 20 -15.12 3.63 -10.65
CA ASN A 20 -15.07 3.41 -9.20
C ASN A 20 -15.62 4.64 -8.44
N ALA A 21 -16.94 4.82 -8.51
CA ALA A 21 -17.63 5.98 -7.95
C ALA A 21 -17.37 6.13 -6.45
N GLU A 22 -17.26 5.03 -5.71
CA GLU A 22 -17.03 5.04 -4.26
C GLU A 22 -15.75 5.82 -3.90
N VAL A 23 -14.61 5.46 -4.50
CA VAL A 23 -13.34 6.11 -4.18
C VAL A 23 -13.34 7.57 -4.61
N TRP A 24 -13.83 7.89 -5.81
CA TRP A 24 -13.88 9.28 -6.30
C TRP A 24 -14.80 10.14 -5.45
N GLN A 25 -16.00 9.65 -5.10
CA GLN A 25 -16.94 10.36 -4.23
C GLN A 25 -16.36 10.53 -2.83
N ARG A 26 -15.66 9.52 -2.27
CA ARG A 26 -15.03 9.65 -0.96
C ARG A 26 -14.00 10.78 -0.94
N VAL A 27 -13.18 10.93 -1.97
CA VAL A 27 -12.24 12.06 -2.08
C VAL A 27 -12.98 13.40 -2.05
N VAL A 28 -14.05 13.54 -2.84
CA VAL A 28 -14.85 14.79 -2.90
C VAL A 28 -15.54 15.08 -1.57
N THR A 29 -16.15 14.07 -0.94
CA THR A 29 -16.80 14.20 0.37
C THR A 29 -15.81 14.66 1.44
N LEU A 30 -14.61 14.06 1.49
CA LEU A 30 -13.57 14.45 2.44
C LEU A 30 -12.99 15.85 2.14
N ALA A 31 -13.06 16.31 0.89
CA ALA A 31 -12.74 17.69 0.51
C ALA A 31 -13.86 18.71 0.83
N GLY A 32 -14.99 18.29 1.42
CA GLY A 32 -16.11 19.18 1.77
C GLY A 32 -17.33 19.05 0.85
N GLY A 33 -17.37 18.06 -0.04
CA GLY A 33 -18.54 17.74 -0.86
C GLY A 33 -18.63 18.53 -2.16
N ARG A 34 -19.85 18.75 -2.64
CA ARG A 34 -20.12 19.40 -3.93
C ARG A 34 -19.51 20.81 -3.97
N GLY A 35 -18.77 21.13 -5.04
CA GLY A 35 -18.08 22.40 -5.22
C GLY A 35 -16.73 22.49 -4.50
N ALA A 36 -16.28 21.41 -3.85
CA ALA A 36 -14.95 21.38 -3.23
C ALA A 36 -13.85 21.60 -4.27
N LYS A 37 -12.92 22.51 -3.96
CA LYS A 37 -11.79 22.80 -4.84
C LYS A 37 -10.67 21.80 -4.61
N ILE A 38 -10.28 21.07 -5.65
CA ILE A 38 -9.24 20.05 -5.55
C ILE A 38 -8.08 20.38 -6.48
N ALA A 39 -6.89 20.58 -5.91
CA ALA A 39 -5.68 20.84 -6.67
C ALA A 39 -5.10 19.51 -7.17
N VAL A 40 -4.97 19.34 -8.48
CA VAL A 40 -4.54 18.08 -9.11
C VAL A 40 -3.12 18.20 -9.64
N PHE A 41 -2.23 17.38 -9.07
CA PHE A 41 -0.82 17.29 -9.44
C PHE A 41 -0.62 16.09 -10.38
N GLY A 42 -0.39 16.38 -11.67
CA GLY A 42 0.01 15.41 -12.68
C GLY A 42 1.50 15.02 -12.61
N THR A 43 2.23 15.51 -11.62
CA THR A 43 3.70 15.61 -11.57
C THR A 43 4.44 14.30 -11.77
N ALA A 44 3.88 13.18 -11.30
CA ALA A 44 4.48 11.85 -11.45
C ALA A 44 4.44 11.32 -12.90
N ALA A 45 3.47 11.75 -13.70
CA ALA A 45 3.19 11.14 -14.98
C ALA A 45 4.21 11.51 -16.06
N GLU A 46 4.31 10.68 -17.09
CA GLU A 46 5.05 11.02 -18.33
C GLU A 46 4.41 12.22 -19.06
N ASN A 47 3.08 12.28 -19.02
CA ASN A 47 2.30 13.40 -19.52
C ASN A 47 1.43 13.96 -18.38
N PRO A 48 1.95 14.94 -17.62
CA PRO A 48 1.25 15.51 -16.47
C PRO A 48 -0.11 16.10 -16.82
N MET A 49 -0.21 16.84 -17.93
CA MET A 49 -1.47 17.47 -18.36
C MET A 49 -2.56 16.46 -18.68
N ARG A 50 -2.22 15.37 -19.40
CA ARG A 50 -3.18 14.31 -19.73
C ARG A 50 -3.64 13.57 -18.47
N SER A 51 -2.70 13.20 -17.61
CA SER A 51 -3.03 12.49 -16.36
C SER A 51 -3.91 13.34 -15.45
N ALA A 52 -3.56 14.62 -15.28
CA ALA A 52 -4.35 15.56 -14.50
C ALA A 52 -5.72 15.81 -15.11
N THR A 53 -5.83 16.02 -16.43
CA THR A 53 -7.11 16.22 -17.13
C THR A 53 -8.08 15.06 -16.86
N ASN A 54 -7.60 13.81 -16.92
CA ASN A 54 -8.43 12.64 -16.65
C ASN A 54 -8.90 12.59 -15.19
N ALA A 55 -7.99 12.86 -14.24
CA ALA A 55 -8.34 12.89 -12.82
C ALA A 55 -9.32 14.04 -12.49
N ILE A 56 -9.12 15.22 -13.08
CA ILE A 56 -10.02 16.37 -12.98
C ILE A 56 -11.41 16.00 -13.48
N ALA A 57 -11.51 15.35 -14.65
CA ALA A 57 -12.80 14.91 -15.19
C ALA A 57 -13.54 13.95 -14.24
N ALA A 58 -12.82 13.00 -13.63
CA ALA A 58 -13.39 12.07 -12.67
C ALA A 58 -13.84 12.77 -11.36
N LEU A 59 -13.01 13.66 -10.82
CA LEU A 59 -13.34 14.45 -9.62
C LEU A 59 -14.53 15.38 -9.86
N ASN A 60 -14.58 16.04 -11.02
CA ASN A 60 -15.68 16.93 -11.39
C ASN A 60 -16.97 16.14 -11.63
N LYS A 61 -16.89 14.94 -12.23
CA LYS A 61 -18.04 14.02 -12.32
C LYS A 61 -18.55 13.61 -10.93
N ALA A 62 -17.67 13.47 -9.95
CA ALA A 62 -18.02 13.23 -8.55
C ALA A 62 -18.48 14.49 -7.79
N GLY A 63 -18.44 15.67 -8.41
CA GLY A 63 -19.02 16.91 -7.88
C GLY A 63 -18.03 17.97 -7.40
N ALA A 64 -16.72 17.79 -7.60
CA ALA A 64 -15.70 18.78 -7.26
C ALA A 64 -15.57 19.91 -8.31
N GLU A 65 -14.82 20.95 -7.94
CA GLU A 65 -14.22 21.95 -8.83
C GLU A 65 -12.70 21.73 -8.86
N ALA A 66 -12.26 20.67 -9.53
CA ALA A 66 -10.85 20.31 -9.62
C ALA A 66 -10.11 21.16 -10.66
N PHE A 67 -8.85 21.50 -10.36
CA PHE A 67 -8.00 22.30 -11.24
C PHE A 67 -6.58 21.73 -11.32
N PHE A 68 -5.93 21.97 -12.45
CA PHE A 68 -4.57 21.51 -12.69
C PHE A 68 -3.54 22.39 -11.98
N VAL A 69 -2.56 21.75 -11.34
CA VAL A 69 -1.35 22.39 -10.83
C VAL A 69 -0.20 22.14 -11.82
N PRO A 70 0.30 23.16 -12.54
CA PRO A 70 1.25 23.00 -13.64
C PRO A 70 2.69 22.79 -13.14
N ILE A 71 2.91 21.73 -12.37
CA ILE A 71 4.21 21.30 -11.86
C ILE A 71 4.49 19.91 -12.42
N GLY A 72 5.55 19.79 -13.21
CA GLY A 72 5.96 18.53 -13.84
C GLY A 72 7.35 18.65 -14.46
N LEU A 73 8.08 17.54 -14.46
CA LEU A 73 9.45 17.47 -14.98
C LEU A 73 9.50 17.13 -16.48
N ARG A 74 8.36 16.78 -17.06
CA ARG A 74 8.23 16.36 -18.46
C ARG A 74 6.97 16.97 -19.07
N GLN A 75 7.05 17.32 -20.35
CA GLN A 75 5.91 17.72 -21.17
C GLN A 75 5.05 18.85 -20.55
N ILE A 76 5.69 19.83 -19.90
CA ILE A 76 5.11 21.10 -19.47
C ILE A 76 6.09 22.21 -19.87
N ASP A 77 5.58 23.28 -20.50
CA ASP A 77 6.39 24.41 -20.98
C ASP A 77 6.83 25.39 -19.88
N ILE A 78 6.36 25.16 -18.64
CA ILE A 78 6.65 25.96 -17.47
C ILE A 78 7.79 25.30 -16.70
N ASP A 79 8.83 26.05 -16.37
CA ASP A 79 9.88 25.60 -15.46
C ASP A 79 9.27 25.33 -14.07
N TYR A 80 9.29 24.06 -13.65
CA TYR A 80 8.74 23.67 -12.36
C TYR A 80 9.46 24.34 -11.20
N LYS A 81 10.77 24.66 -11.30
CA LYS A 81 11.53 25.32 -10.24
C LYS A 81 11.02 26.74 -10.00
N ALA A 82 10.62 27.45 -11.06
CA ALA A 82 9.94 28.73 -10.96
C ALA A 82 8.49 28.56 -10.46
N ALA A 83 7.75 27.58 -10.99
CA ALA A 83 6.34 27.34 -10.64
C ALA A 83 6.14 27.09 -9.14
N VAL A 84 6.99 26.25 -8.51
CA VAL A 84 6.88 25.91 -7.08
C VAL A 84 7.16 27.08 -6.14
N HIS A 85 7.71 28.18 -6.66
CA HIS A 85 7.95 29.44 -5.94
C HIS A 85 6.98 30.57 -6.34
N SER A 86 6.07 30.34 -7.29
CA SER A 86 5.10 31.36 -7.73
C SER A 86 4.13 31.71 -6.59
N PRO A 87 4.07 32.97 -6.12
CA PRO A 87 3.14 33.37 -5.06
C PRO A 87 1.67 33.13 -5.44
N GLN A 88 1.34 33.28 -6.72
CA GLN A 88 -0.01 33.05 -7.26
C GLN A 88 -0.37 31.56 -7.16
N LEU A 89 0.52 30.67 -7.58
CA LEU A 89 0.27 29.23 -7.53
C LEU A 89 0.19 28.74 -6.08
N VAL A 90 1.09 29.20 -5.21
CA VAL A 90 1.08 28.90 -3.77
C VAL A 90 -0.25 29.29 -3.15
N LYS A 91 -0.75 30.51 -3.42
CA LYS A 91 -2.06 30.98 -2.92
C LYS A 91 -3.20 30.13 -3.48
N GLN A 92 -3.15 29.76 -4.75
CA GLN A 92 -4.16 28.91 -5.37
C GLN A 92 -4.22 27.52 -4.72
N VAL A 93 -3.07 26.85 -4.55
CA VAL A 93 -2.98 25.55 -3.87
C VAL A 93 -3.44 25.65 -2.42
N ALA A 94 -2.99 26.65 -1.67
CA ALA A 94 -3.39 26.86 -0.27
C ALA A 94 -4.90 27.10 -0.10
N SER A 95 -5.57 27.64 -1.12
CA SER A 95 -7.02 27.87 -1.12
C SER A 95 -7.87 26.61 -1.40
N ALA A 96 -7.25 25.52 -1.87
CA ALA A 96 -7.94 24.27 -2.14
C ALA A 96 -8.49 23.62 -0.86
N ASN A 97 -9.50 22.77 -1.00
CA ASN A 97 -10.04 21.93 0.06
C ASN A 97 -9.43 20.51 0.04
N GLY A 98 -8.87 20.11 -1.09
CA GLY A 98 -8.15 18.85 -1.22
C GLY A 98 -7.02 18.92 -2.25
N ILE A 99 -6.12 17.94 -2.16
CA ILE A 99 -5.00 17.73 -3.07
C ILE A 99 -5.14 16.32 -3.66
N TYR A 100 -4.91 16.17 -4.96
CA TYR A 100 -4.88 14.86 -5.62
C TYR A 100 -3.59 14.67 -6.41
N PHE A 101 -2.81 13.64 -6.07
CA PHE A 101 -1.61 13.24 -6.79
C PHE A 101 -1.91 12.07 -7.74
N THR A 102 -1.62 12.24 -9.04
CA THR A 102 -1.77 11.15 -10.01
C THR A 102 -0.63 10.12 -9.89
N GLY A 103 -0.80 8.98 -10.54
CA GLY A 103 0.24 7.95 -10.65
C GLY A 103 1.35 8.31 -11.64
N GLY A 104 2.40 7.49 -11.65
CA GLY A 104 3.59 7.65 -12.48
C GLY A 104 4.84 7.28 -11.70
N ASP A 105 5.85 8.14 -11.73
CA ASP A 105 7.10 8.00 -10.99
C ASP A 105 7.11 8.90 -9.76
N GLN A 106 7.13 8.30 -8.58
CA GLN A 106 7.13 8.99 -7.28
C GLN A 106 8.36 9.87 -7.05
N LEU A 107 9.52 9.56 -7.66
CA LEU A 107 10.72 10.40 -7.53
C LEU A 107 10.49 11.78 -8.15
N ARG A 108 9.65 11.89 -9.19
CA ARG A 108 9.33 13.19 -9.82
C ARG A 108 8.52 14.09 -8.90
N ILE A 109 7.62 13.52 -8.10
CA ILE A 109 6.86 14.28 -7.10
C ILE A 109 7.83 14.88 -6.08
N VAL A 110 8.70 14.05 -5.52
CA VAL A 110 9.67 14.44 -4.48
C VAL A 110 10.68 15.45 -5.03
N GLN A 111 11.20 15.21 -6.24
CA GLN A 111 12.12 16.12 -6.92
C GLN A 111 11.48 17.49 -7.22
N ALA A 112 10.19 17.52 -7.57
CA ALA A 112 9.50 18.79 -7.83
C ALA A 112 9.22 19.57 -6.55
N LEU A 113 8.84 18.89 -5.46
CA LEU A 113 8.27 19.51 -4.28
C LEU A 113 9.27 19.81 -3.16
N TYR A 114 10.46 19.21 -3.22
CA TYR A 114 11.61 19.60 -2.40
C TYR A 114 12.61 20.43 -3.20
N ASP A 115 13.31 21.33 -2.50
CA ASP A 115 14.45 22.03 -3.08
C ASP A 115 15.71 21.14 -3.10
N ASP A 116 16.78 21.63 -3.73
CA ASP A 116 18.06 20.90 -3.84
C ASP A 116 18.73 20.60 -2.48
N LYS A 117 18.23 21.19 -1.38
CA LYS A 117 18.67 20.94 0.01
C LYS A 117 17.69 20.05 0.79
N GLY A 118 16.65 19.53 0.14
CA GLY A 118 15.63 18.68 0.77
C GLY A 118 14.65 19.43 1.66
N ARG A 119 14.53 20.75 1.54
CA ARG A 119 13.53 21.56 2.25
C ARG A 119 12.26 21.67 1.42
N ASN A 120 11.13 21.87 2.09
CA ASN A 120 9.86 22.10 1.39
C ASN A 120 9.98 23.29 0.44
N THR A 121 9.46 23.14 -0.77
CA THR A 121 9.13 24.30 -1.61
C THR A 121 7.90 25.03 -1.05
N PRO A 122 7.68 26.31 -1.39
CA PRO A 122 6.47 27.03 -0.99
C PRO A 122 5.16 26.33 -1.39
N VAL A 123 5.14 25.62 -2.54
CA VAL A 123 3.97 24.81 -2.93
C VAL A 123 3.80 23.59 -2.04
N LEU A 124 4.87 22.91 -1.63
CA LEU A 124 4.75 21.81 -0.67
C LEU A 124 4.25 22.30 0.70
N ASP A 125 4.69 23.47 1.14
CA ASP A 125 4.15 24.09 2.36
C ASP A 125 2.65 24.41 2.22
N ALA A 126 2.19 24.85 1.05
CA ALA A 126 0.77 25.05 0.77
C ALA A 126 -0.03 23.73 0.79
N VAL A 127 0.52 22.65 0.25
CA VAL A 127 -0.07 21.29 0.33
C VAL A 127 -0.22 20.86 1.80
N TRP A 128 0.84 21.03 2.60
CA TRP A 128 0.79 20.75 4.04
C TRP A 128 -0.23 21.63 4.78
N ALA A 129 -0.36 22.90 4.41
CA ALA A 129 -1.36 23.79 5.00
C ALA A 129 -2.79 23.32 4.69
N VAL A 130 -3.05 22.77 3.50
CA VAL A 130 -4.36 22.16 3.16
C VAL A 130 -4.66 20.96 4.04
N TYR A 131 -3.68 20.09 4.28
CA TYR A 131 -3.88 18.93 5.16
C TYR A 131 -4.11 19.34 6.61
N ARG A 132 -3.28 20.25 7.14
CA ARG A 132 -3.34 20.69 8.54
C ARG A 132 -4.61 21.46 8.89
N LYS A 133 -5.29 22.08 7.91
CA LYS A 133 -6.59 22.76 8.11
C LYS A 133 -7.81 21.82 7.99
N GLY A 134 -7.60 20.50 7.92
CA GLY A 134 -8.68 19.51 7.79
C GLY A 134 -9.02 19.09 6.37
N GLY A 135 -8.23 19.51 5.36
CA GLY A 135 -8.42 19.08 3.98
C GLY A 135 -7.96 17.64 3.72
N VAL A 136 -8.28 17.14 2.53
CA VAL A 136 -7.88 15.78 2.10
C VAL A 136 -6.62 15.82 1.24
N ILE A 137 -5.69 14.90 1.46
CA ILE A 137 -4.66 14.55 0.47
C ILE A 137 -4.98 13.14 -0.06
N ALA A 138 -5.24 13.06 -1.36
CA ALA A 138 -5.49 11.82 -2.06
C ALA A 138 -4.36 11.56 -3.06
N GLY A 139 -4.05 10.28 -3.32
CA GLY A 139 -3.04 9.93 -4.31
C GLY A 139 -3.11 8.50 -4.76
N THR A 140 -2.87 8.24 -6.05
CA THR A 140 -2.89 6.90 -6.63
C THR A 140 -1.50 6.44 -7.09
N SER A 141 -1.15 5.18 -6.82
CA SER A 141 0.16 4.61 -7.18
C SER A 141 1.30 5.46 -6.59
N ALA A 142 2.13 6.12 -7.40
CA ALA A 142 3.14 7.09 -6.94
C ALA A 142 2.60 8.10 -5.92
N GLY A 143 1.37 8.59 -6.10
CA GLY A 143 0.71 9.49 -5.15
C GLY A 143 0.42 8.86 -3.79
N ALA A 144 0.22 7.54 -3.70
CA ALA A 144 0.10 6.81 -2.43
C ALA A 144 1.48 6.54 -1.80
N ALA A 145 2.49 6.22 -2.62
CA ALA A 145 3.84 5.95 -2.13
C ALA A 145 4.45 7.15 -1.37
N VAL A 146 4.25 8.37 -1.88
CA VAL A 146 4.76 9.60 -1.24
C VAL A 146 4.10 9.93 0.10
N MET A 147 3.04 9.23 0.52
CA MET A 147 2.32 9.54 1.76
C MET A 147 3.12 9.20 3.01
N SER A 148 4.00 8.20 2.94
CA SER A 148 4.91 7.82 4.03
C SER A 148 6.18 8.67 4.03
N THR A 149 6.90 8.72 5.16
CA THR A 149 8.14 9.53 5.29
C THR A 149 9.28 8.99 4.42
N SER A 150 9.26 7.70 4.13
CA SER A 150 10.21 7.00 3.27
C SER A 150 9.45 6.12 2.30
N MET A 151 9.93 5.95 1.08
CA MET A 151 9.25 5.26 -0.02
C MET A 151 10.25 4.53 -0.93
N PHE A 152 9.77 3.66 -1.81
CA PHE A 152 10.61 3.11 -2.87
C PHE A 152 11.01 4.20 -3.88
N GLY A 153 12.29 4.24 -4.26
CA GLY A 153 12.84 5.11 -5.30
C GLY A 153 12.71 4.49 -6.69
N ASP A 154 13.78 3.86 -7.17
CA ASP A 154 13.80 3.01 -8.38
C ASP A 154 13.86 1.51 -7.99
N PRO A 155 12.75 0.92 -7.48
CA PRO A 155 12.77 -0.46 -7.02
C PRO A 155 12.88 -1.45 -8.19
N LYS A 156 13.62 -2.53 -7.98
CA LYS A 156 13.56 -3.72 -8.84
C LYS A 156 12.31 -4.55 -8.53
N ASP A 157 12.14 -5.68 -9.23
CA ASP A 157 11.08 -6.62 -8.88
C ASP A 157 11.31 -7.21 -7.47
N PRO A 158 10.25 -7.68 -6.78
CA PRO A 158 10.37 -8.12 -5.40
C PRO A 158 11.42 -9.22 -5.18
N LEU A 159 11.50 -10.23 -6.06
CA LEU A 159 12.42 -11.34 -5.87
C LEU A 159 13.88 -10.88 -5.99
N THR A 160 14.20 -10.05 -6.98
CA THR A 160 15.53 -9.46 -7.12
C THR A 160 15.94 -8.70 -5.86
N MET A 161 15.02 -7.93 -5.26
CA MET A 161 15.29 -7.20 -4.02
C MET A 161 15.55 -8.13 -2.83
N LEU A 162 14.78 -9.21 -2.69
CA LEU A 162 15.04 -10.21 -1.63
C LEU A 162 16.43 -10.84 -1.77
N LYS A 163 16.85 -11.15 -3.01
CA LYS A 163 18.16 -11.76 -3.31
C LYS A 163 19.35 -10.83 -3.13
N ASN A 164 19.18 -9.55 -3.48
CA ASN A 164 20.29 -8.60 -3.64
C ASN A 164 20.30 -7.47 -2.61
N GLY A 165 19.25 -7.38 -1.78
CA GLY A 165 19.07 -6.24 -0.88
C GLY A 165 18.61 -4.98 -1.61
N MET A 166 18.69 -3.87 -0.89
CA MET A 166 18.34 -2.54 -1.37
C MET A 166 19.41 -1.55 -0.90
N TYR A 167 19.62 -0.49 -1.68
CA TYR A 167 20.59 0.53 -1.35
C TYR A 167 19.91 1.87 -1.08
N GLU A 168 20.39 2.58 -0.05
CA GLU A 168 19.95 3.92 0.26
C GLU A 168 20.20 4.87 -0.93
N GLY A 169 19.19 5.66 -1.30
CA GLY A 169 19.27 6.62 -2.40
C GLY A 169 19.15 6.01 -3.81
N LYS A 170 18.96 4.69 -3.94
CA LYS A 170 18.68 4.02 -5.21
C LYS A 170 17.29 3.38 -5.23
N GLU A 171 17.14 2.17 -4.69
CA GLU A 171 15.84 1.51 -4.58
C GLU A 171 14.93 2.20 -3.54
N THR A 172 15.49 3.14 -2.78
CA THR A 172 14.83 3.79 -1.65
C THR A 172 14.99 5.31 -1.70
N ALA A 173 13.99 6.03 -1.23
CA ALA A 173 13.94 7.49 -1.23
C ALA A 173 13.11 8.02 -0.05
N ARG A 174 13.22 9.32 0.23
CA ARG A 174 12.28 10.01 1.12
C ARG A 174 10.93 10.18 0.43
N GLY A 175 9.83 10.06 1.18
CA GLY A 175 8.52 10.50 0.74
C GLY A 175 8.20 11.91 1.21
N LEU A 176 6.92 12.29 1.15
CA LEU A 176 6.41 13.58 1.65
C LEU A 176 5.95 13.50 3.11
N GLY A 177 5.63 12.31 3.63
CA GLY A 177 5.45 12.06 5.07
C GLY A 177 4.12 12.48 5.69
N PHE A 178 3.05 12.60 4.90
CA PHE A 178 1.72 13.00 5.40
C PHE A 178 1.11 12.05 6.43
N ILE A 179 1.37 10.74 6.33
CA ILE A 179 0.87 9.73 7.29
C ILE A 179 1.66 9.72 8.61
N GLY A 180 2.77 10.47 8.69
CA GLY A 180 3.72 10.42 9.80
C GLY A 180 4.78 9.33 9.64
N PRO A 181 5.65 9.18 10.66
CA PRO A 181 6.85 8.34 10.57
C PRO A 181 6.60 6.86 10.88
N ASP A 182 5.43 6.51 11.42
CA ASP A 182 5.21 5.21 12.06
C ASP A 182 4.62 4.14 11.12
N VAL A 183 4.05 4.55 9.99
CA VAL A 183 3.35 3.66 9.05
C VAL A 183 3.97 3.78 7.64
N PHE A 184 4.46 2.65 7.13
CA PHE A 184 4.96 2.54 5.76
C PHE A 184 3.82 2.27 4.76
N VAL A 185 3.91 2.81 3.54
CA VAL A 185 2.88 2.64 2.50
C VAL A 185 3.48 2.05 1.23
N ASP A 186 2.88 0.98 0.70
CA ASP A 186 3.14 0.48 -0.66
C ASP A 186 1.84 0.28 -1.46
N GLN A 187 1.97 0.08 -2.76
CA GLN A 187 0.90 0.13 -3.75
C GLN A 187 1.09 -0.93 -4.84
N HIS A 188 0.01 -1.29 -5.52
CA HIS A 188 -0.12 -2.46 -6.39
C HIS A 188 0.32 -3.74 -5.66
N LEU A 189 -0.06 -3.85 -4.38
CA LEU A 189 0.61 -4.76 -3.47
C LEU A 189 0.42 -6.23 -3.88
N LEU A 190 -0.83 -6.66 -4.05
CA LEU A 190 -1.18 -8.06 -4.21
C LEU A 190 -0.98 -8.52 -5.65
N VAL A 191 -1.40 -7.69 -6.61
CA VAL A 191 -1.29 -8.01 -8.05
C VAL A 191 0.17 -8.16 -8.52
N ARG A 192 1.13 -7.61 -7.78
CA ARG A 192 2.56 -7.66 -8.13
C ARG A 192 3.43 -8.37 -7.08
N GLY A 193 2.85 -9.07 -6.12
CA GLY A 193 3.60 -9.78 -5.06
C GLY A 193 4.50 -8.87 -4.21
N ARG A 194 4.18 -7.58 -4.10
CA ARG A 194 5.03 -6.57 -3.46
C ARG A 194 5.04 -6.64 -1.93
N PHE A 195 4.20 -7.46 -1.31
CA PHE A 195 4.23 -7.67 0.14
C PHE A 195 5.62 -8.12 0.63
N ALA A 196 6.34 -8.92 -0.18
CA ALA A 196 7.66 -9.43 0.21
C ALA A 196 8.73 -8.34 0.24
N ARG A 197 8.77 -7.45 -0.77
CA ARG A 197 9.68 -6.28 -0.73
C ARG A 197 9.31 -5.32 0.40
N MET A 198 8.02 -5.23 0.73
CA MET A 198 7.52 -4.40 1.82
C MET A 198 8.03 -4.91 3.19
N LEU A 199 8.01 -6.23 3.43
CA LEU A 199 8.64 -6.82 4.63
C LEU A 199 10.11 -6.42 4.74
N GLN A 200 10.86 -6.54 3.65
CA GLN A 200 12.30 -6.24 3.62
C GLN A 200 12.60 -4.76 3.89
N ILE A 201 11.88 -3.84 3.26
CA ILE A 201 12.15 -2.40 3.42
C ILE A 201 11.74 -1.92 4.82
N MET A 202 10.63 -2.44 5.34
CA MET A 202 10.19 -2.10 6.69
C MET A 202 11.21 -2.58 7.73
N GLN A 203 11.76 -3.80 7.57
CA GLN A 203 12.85 -4.28 8.40
C GLN A 203 14.11 -3.39 8.29
N MET A 204 14.49 -3.01 7.07
CA MET A 204 15.67 -2.15 6.83
C MET A 204 15.54 -0.79 7.52
N TRP A 205 14.36 -0.18 7.50
CA TRP A 205 14.10 1.14 8.09
C TRP A 205 13.51 1.12 9.50
N GLY A 206 13.32 -0.06 10.09
CA GLY A 206 12.77 -0.21 11.44
C GLY A 206 11.28 0.14 11.57
N TYR A 207 10.52 0.15 10.48
CA TYR A 207 9.06 0.32 10.54
C TYR A 207 8.42 -0.87 11.24
N GLN A 208 7.56 -0.59 12.22
CA GLN A 208 6.82 -1.62 12.94
C GLN A 208 5.49 -1.94 12.28
N GLN A 209 4.89 -0.98 11.57
CA GLN A 209 3.61 -1.14 10.90
C GLN A 209 3.67 -0.60 9.48
N GLY A 210 2.91 -1.23 8.59
CA GLY A 210 2.76 -0.77 7.22
C GLY A 210 1.45 -1.23 6.60
N VAL A 211 1.04 -0.54 5.56
CA VAL A 211 -0.13 -0.90 4.75
C VAL A 211 0.22 -0.92 3.27
N GLY A 212 -0.01 -2.06 2.65
CA GLY A 212 0.12 -2.24 1.22
C GLY A 212 -1.26 -2.31 0.57
N ILE A 213 -1.50 -1.49 -0.45
CA ILE A 213 -2.83 -1.28 -1.03
C ILE A 213 -2.86 -1.86 -2.45
N ASP A 214 -3.86 -2.66 -2.78
CA ASP A 214 -3.96 -3.22 -4.12
C ASP A 214 -4.65 -2.31 -5.13
N GLU A 215 -4.58 -2.67 -6.41
CA GLU A 215 -5.18 -1.90 -7.49
C GLU A 215 -6.69 -1.68 -7.30
N ASN A 216 -7.17 -0.53 -7.78
CA ASN A 216 -8.57 -0.10 -7.72
C ASN A 216 -9.18 -0.11 -6.30
N THR A 217 -8.32 0.00 -5.28
CA THR A 217 -8.66 -0.01 -3.85
C THR A 217 -8.02 1.19 -3.17
N ALA A 218 -8.64 1.72 -2.13
CA ALA A 218 -8.10 2.81 -1.34
C ALA A 218 -8.18 2.53 0.16
N VAL A 219 -7.20 3.04 0.89
CA VAL A 219 -7.23 3.16 2.34
C VAL A 219 -7.48 4.63 2.67
N VAL A 220 -8.62 4.88 3.32
CA VAL A 220 -9.00 6.20 3.83
C VAL A 220 -8.54 6.28 5.28
N MET A 221 -7.71 7.27 5.62
CA MET A 221 -7.15 7.41 6.96
C MET A 221 -7.47 8.78 7.57
N ARG A 222 -7.89 8.77 8.83
CA ARG A 222 -8.06 9.95 9.69
C ARG A 222 -7.42 9.65 11.04
N GLY A 223 -6.41 10.42 11.42
CA GLY A 223 -5.59 10.08 12.59
C GLY A 223 -4.97 8.69 12.40
N LEU A 224 -5.27 7.76 13.31
CA LEU A 224 -4.79 6.37 13.26
C LEU A 224 -5.83 5.37 12.74
N ASP A 225 -7.05 5.85 12.44
CA ASP A 225 -8.14 5.02 11.94
C ASP A 225 -8.10 4.95 10.42
N ALA A 226 -8.06 3.73 9.91
CA ALA A 226 -8.05 3.41 8.49
C ALA A 226 -9.30 2.60 8.11
N GLU A 227 -9.83 2.86 6.91
CA GLU A 227 -10.96 2.16 6.30
C GLU A 227 -10.59 1.77 4.87
N VAL A 228 -10.82 0.51 4.50
CA VAL A 228 -10.63 0.02 3.13
C VAL A 228 -11.90 0.23 2.32
N ILE A 229 -11.76 0.80 1.13
CA ILE A 229 -12.84 1.00 0.16
C ILE A 229 -12.40 0.64 -1.26
N GLY A 230 -13.33 0.42 -2.16
CA GLY A 230 -13.06 0.03 -3.54
C GLY A 230 -13.13 -1.48 -3.75
N TYR A 231 -12.26 -2.01 -4.62
CA TYR A 231 -12.50 -3.28 -5.30
C TYR A 231 -11.92 -4.53 -4.64
N ARG A 232 -10.64 -4.51 -4.25
CA ARG A 232 -9.98 -5.64 -3.59
C ARG A 232 -9.75 -5.22 -2.13
N GLY A 233 -8.52 -5.30 -1.64
CA GLY A 233 -8.21 -4.99 -0.27
C GLY A 233 -6.84 -4.37 -0.06
N ALA A 234 -6.45 -4.34 1.20
CA ALA A 234 -5.14 -3.93 1.67
C ALA A 234 -4.56 -5.01 2.60
N LEU A 235 -3.23 -5.10 2.62
CA LEU A 235 -2.51 -5.92 3.56
C LEU A 235 -1.88 -5.02 4.62
N VAL A 236 -2.23 -5.23 5.88
CA VAL A 236 -1.51 -4.65 7.02
C VAL A 236 -0.39 -5.59 7.42
N VAL A 237 0.80 -5.02 7.59
CA VAL A 237 2.03 -5.71 8.01
C VAL A 237 2.40 -5.20 9.40
N ASP A 238 2.59 -6.11 10.35
CA ASP A 238 3.09 -5.81 11.70
C ASP A 238 4.39 -6.58 11.97
N LEU A 239 5.46 -5.83 12.24
CA LEU A 239 6.81 -6.31 12.52
C LEU A 239 7.22 -6.19 13.99
N SER A 240 6.31 -5.77 14.88
CA SER A 240 6.60 -5.48 16.30
C SER A 240 7.12 -6.65 17.12
N GLU A 241 6.79 -7.87 16.72
CA GLU A 241 7.28 -9.10 17.34
C GLU A 241 8.23 -9.87 16.41
N SER A 242 8.66 -9.24 15.31
CA SER A 242 9.50 -9.90 14.32
C SER A 242 10.99 -9.88 14.71
N SER A 243 11.75 -10.80 14.16
CA SER A 243 13.20 -10.86 14.32
C SER A 243 13.86 -11.37 13.04
N SER A 244 15.16 -11.16 12.93
CA SER A 244 15.97 -11.68 11.83
C SER A 244 17.29 -12.28 12.35
N ASP A 245 17.90 -13.11 11.53
CA ASP A 245 19.19 -13.72 11.77
C ASP A 245 20.22 -13.17 10.78
N ASN A 246 21.14 -12.34 11.29
CA ASN A 246 22.20 -11.71 10.50
C ASN A 246 23.26 -12.72 9.99
N LYS A 247 23.20 -13.99 10.40
CA LYS A 247 24.09 -15.04 9.88
C LYS A 247 23.61 -15.65 8.57
N LEU A 248 22.35 -15.44 8.19
CA LEU A 248 21.81 -15.96 6.94
C LEU A 248 22.25 -15.10 5.75
N PRO A 249 22.45 -15.70 4.56
CA PRO A 249 23.13 -15.05 3.43
C PRO A 249 22.25 -14.05 2.66
N ALA A 250 20.95 -13.98 2.97
CA ALA A 250 19.98 -13.14 2.28
C ALA A 250 18.84 -12.75 3.23
N PHE A 251 17.85 -12.01 2.71
CA PHE A 251 16.72 -11.56 3.50
C PHE A 251 16.06 -12.71 4.26
N ASN A 252 15.81 -12.49 5.54
CA ASN A 252 15.05 -13.38 6.38
C ASN A 252 14.33 -12.57 7.44
N ILE A 253 13.15 -13.06 7.82
CA ILE A 253 12.35 -12.51 8.90
C ILE A 253 11.57 -13.65 9.55
N ARG A 254 11.42 -13.60 10.87
CA ARG A 254 10.60 -14.52 11.65
C ARG A 254 9.54 -13.73 12.38
N ASN A 255 8.36 -14.32 12.51
CA ASN A 255 7.27 -13.83 13.35
C ASN A 255 6.74 -12.44 12.93
N ALA A 256 6.78 -12.13 11.62
CA ALA A 256 6.00 -11.02 11.07
C ALA A 256 4.53 -11.41 11.03
N LYS A 257 3.60 -10.44 11.15
CA LYS A 257 2.15 -10.69 11.03
C LYS A 257 1.59 -9.98 9.82
N LEU A 258 0.70 -10.68 9.12
CA LEU A 258 -0.04 -10.18 7.97
C LEU A 258 -1.54 -10.24 8.28
N SER A 259 -2.24 -9.14 7.99
CA SER A 259 -3.70 -9.08 8.05
C SER A 259 -4.24 -8.57 6.72
N TYR A 260 -5.16 -9.30 6.11
CA TYR A 260 -5.87 -8.88 4.91
C TYR A 260 -7.19 -8.22 5.28
N LEU A 261 -7.37 -6.99 4.82
CA LEU A 261 -8.56 -6.20 4.98
C LEU A 261 -9.21 -6.02 3.61
N ASP A 262 -10.47 -6.43 3.50
CA ASP A 262 -11.28 -6.26 2.31
C ASP A 262 -12.14 -4.99 2.39
N HIS A 263 -12.92 -4.73 1.35
CA HIS A 263 -13.91 -3.66 1.31
C HIS A 263 -14.72 -3.52 2.63
N GLY A 264 -14.77 -2.30 3.16
CA GLY A 264 -15.50 -1.92 4.36
C GLY A 264 -14.80 -2.22 5.69
N ASP A 265 -13.68 -2.96 5.67
CA ASP A 265 -12.92 -3.25 6.89
C ASP A 265 -12.19 -2.02 7.42
N ARG A 266 -11.95 -2.03 8.73
CA ARG A 266 -11.24 -0.97 9.43
C ARG A 266 -10.03 -1.51 10.17
N TYR A 267 -9.01 -0.68 10.28
CA TYR A 267 -7.84 -0.93 11.13
C TYR A 267 -7.49 0.33 11.92
N ASN A 268 -7.21 0.19 13.21
CA ASN A 268 -6.63 1.27 14.00
C ASN A 268 -5.14 0.99 14.25
N PHE A 269 -4.25 1.82 13.71
CA PHE A 269 -2.80 1.67 13.84
C PHE A 269 -2.26 1.96 15.24
N GLY A 270 -3.06 2.58 16.12
CA GLY A 270 -2.70 2.81 17.52
C GLY A 270 -2.97 1.60 18.40
N SER A 271 -4.18 1.05 18.32
CA SER A 271 -4.60 -0.12 19.10
C SER A 271 -4.29 -1.46 18.42
N LYS A 272 -3.84 -1.42 17.15
CA LYS A 272 -3.60 -2.59 16.29
C LYS A 272 -4.82 -3.48 16.11
N THR A 273 -6.01 -2.86 16.13
CA THR A 273 -7.29 -3.57 16.09
C THR A 273 -7.85 -3.57 14.68
N LEU A 274 -8.14 -4.75 14.17
CA LEU A 274 -8.90 -4.96 12.94
C LEU A 274 -10.37 -5.12 13.29
N THR A 275 -11.24 -4.40 12.57
CA THR A 275 -12.69 -4.51 12.68
C THR A 275 -13.27 -4.85 11.30
N PRO A 276 -13.88 -6.03 11.11
CA PRO A 276 -14.47 -6.39 9.83
C PRO A 276 -15.68 -5.50 9.51
N ALA A 277 -15.98 -5.35 8.21
CA ALA A 277 -17.18 -4.66 7.75
C ALA A 277 -18.45 -5.26 8.37
N PRO A 278 -19.50 -4.47 8.62
CA PRO A 278 -20.74 -4.98 9.22
C PRO A 278 -21.37 -6.17 8.46
N SER A 279 -21.21 -6.22 7.14
CA SER A 279 -21.66 -7.34 6.29
C SER A 279 -20.95 -8.67 6.57
N LYS A 280 -19.75 -8.62 7.16
CA LYS A 280 -18.92 -9.77 7.54
C LYS A 280 -18.91 -10.02 9.06
N ALA A 281 -19.42 -9.07 9.83
CA ALA A 281 -19.43 -9.14 11.29
C ALA A 281 -20.56 -10.03 11.85
N THR A 282 -21.54 -10.40 11.03
CA THR A 282 -22.54 -11.42 11.38
C THR A 282 -21.92 -12.81 11.24
N GLU A 283 -22.11 -13.67 12.25
CA GLU A 283 -21.63 -15.05 12.25
C GLU A 283 -21.94 -15.81 10.94
N PRO A 284 -21.05 -16.74 10.53
CA PRO A 284 -19.96 -17.33 11.32
C PRO A 284 -18.59 -16.61 11.20
N ARG A 285 -17.90 -16.46 12.35
CA ARG A 285 -16.47 -16.10 12.44
C ARG A 285 -15.62 -17.37 12.33
N VAL A 286 -14.48 -17.29 11.66
CA VAL A 286 -13.51 -18.40 11.55
C VAL A 286 -12.43 -18.23 12.61
N ASP A 287 -12.61 -18.89 13.75
CA ASP A 287 -11.63 -18.91 14.84
C ASP A 287 -10.94 -20.27 14.91
N PRO A 288 -9.66 -20.37 14.50
CA PRO A 288 -8.93 -21.64 14.49
C PRO A 288 -8.57 -22.16 15.89
N ASN A 289 -8.81 -21.37 16.94
CA ASN A 289 -8.57 -21.74 18.33
C ASN A 289 -9.87 -22.09 19.08
N ASP A 290 -11.04 -21.98 18.43
CA ASP A 290 -12.32 -22.39 19.01
C ASP A 290 -12.44 -23.93 19.02
N THR A 291 -12.99 -24.46 20.11
CA THR A 291 -13.35 -25.88 20.24
C THR A 291 -14.32 -26.39 19.17
N ASN A 292 -15.18 -25.52 18.63
CA ASN A 292 -16.14 -25.82 17.58
C ASN A 292 -15.64 -25.41 16.18
N TYR A 293 -14.33 -25.23 16.00
CA TYR A 293 -13.73 -24.89 14.72
C TYR A 293 -13.98 -26.00 13.68
N THR A 294 -14.85 -25.73 12.70
CA THR A 294 -15.19 -26.63 11.60
C THR A 294 -14.75 -26.03 10.25
N PRO A 295 -13.45 -26.10 9.90
CA PRO A 295 -12.94 -25.50 8.68
C PRO A 295 -13.46 -26.17 7.41
N TYR A 296 -13.60 -25.40 6.33
CA TYR A 296 -13.99 -25.92 5.02
C TYR A 296 -12.88 -26.75 4.37
N TYR A 297 -11.62 -26.31 4.47
CA TYR A 297 -10.50 -26.94 3.80
C TYR A 297 -9.81 -28.00 4.67
N GLN A 298 -9.41 -29.11 4.05
CA GLN A 298 -8.73 -30.22 4.75
C GLN A 298 -7.38 -30.59 4.13
N THR A 299 -7.10 -30.12 2.92
CA THR A 299 -5.84 -30.39 2.23
C THR A 299 -4.86 -29.26 2.50
N ARG A 300 -3.60 -29.62 2.77
CA ARG A 300 -2.54 -28.61 2.89
C ARG A 300 -2.36 -27.90 1.55
N ASN A 301 -2.65 -26.60 1.53
CA ASN A 301 -2.32 -25.74 0.40
C ASN A 301 -0.80 -25.58 0.29
N PHE A 302 -0.29 -25.41 -0.92
CA PHE A 302 1.12 -25.13 -1.20
C PHE A 302 1.19 -24.17 -2.38
N ALA A 303 1.88 -23.04 -2.20
CA ALA A 303 2.01 -22.01 -3.23
C ALA A 303 3.38 -22.08 -3.92
N PRO A 304 3.49 -22.64 -5.14
CA PRO A 304 4.77 -22.72 -5.85
C PRO A 304 5.29 -21.34 -6.28
N ASN A 305 4.44 -20.32 -6.32
CA ASN A 305 4.79 -18.93 -6.58
C ASN A 305 4.01 -18.00 -5.64
N ILE A 306 4.54 -17.78 -4.43
CA ILE A 306 3.88 -16.93 -3.42
C ILE A 306 3.85 -15.44 -3.80
N LEU A 307 4.72 -15.02 -4.72
CA LEU A 307 4.78 -13.65 -5.25
C LEU A 307 3.82 -13.44 -6.45
N GLY A 308 3.00 -14.45 -6.76
CA GLY A 308 1.96 -14.37 -7.78
C GLY A 308 0.85 -13.36 -7.45
N ASN A 309 0.05 -13.04 -8.47
CA ASN A 309 -1.10 -12.13 -8.34
C ASN A 309 -2.08 -12.67 -7.29
N SER A 310 -2.24 -11.93 -6.19
CA SER A 310 -3.14 -12.27 -5.07
C SER A 310 -2.87 -13.58 -4.34
N THR A 311 -1.82 -14.33 -4.68
CA THR A 311 -1.54 -15.65 -4.11
C THR A 311 -1.36 -15.61 -2.58
N VAL A 312 -0.79 -14.53 -2.03
CA VAL A 312 -0.66 -14.37 -0.57
C VAL A 312 -2.02 -14.32 0.13
N VAL A 313 -3.04 -13.69 -0.47
CA VAL A 313 -4.40 -13.64 0.10
C VAL A 313 -5.07 -15.00 -0.02
N GLU A 314 -4.92 -15.67 -1.17
CA GLU A 314 -5.45 -17.05 -1.34
C GLU A 314 -4.86 -18.00 -0.30
N VAL A 315 -3.55 -17.90 -0.02
CA VAL A 315 -2.87 -18.68 1.01
C VAL A 315 -3.41 -18.34 2.41
N MET A 316 -3.58 -17.05 2.73
CA MET A 316 -4.09 -16.61 4.04
C MET A 316 -5.55 -17.02 4.27
N SER A 317 -6.43 -16.76 3.30
CA SER A 317 -7.85 -17.10 3.37
C SER A 317 -8.08 -18.61 3.37
N ASN A 318 -7.29 -19.38 2.62
CA ASN A 318 -7.33 -20.83 2.73
C ASN A 318 -6.87 -21.28 4.12
N LEU A 319 -5.70 -20.84 4.59
CA LEU A 319 -5.09 -21.30 5.83
C LEU A 319 -5.99 -21.07 7.05
N ILE A 320 -6.63 -19.90 7.15
CA ILE A 320 -7.47 -19.57 8.31
C ILE A 320 -8.70 -20.49 8.40
N ASP A 321 -9.19 -21.00 7.26
CA ASP A 321 -10.32 -21.92 7.14
C ASP A 321 -9.88 -23.35 6.77
N ASN A 322 -8.70 -23.77 7.26
CA ASN A 322 -8.12 -25.08 6.98
C ASN A 322 -7.80 -25.87 8.26
N THR A 323 -7.95 -27.19 8.24
CA THR A 323 -7.53 -28.07 9.35
C THR A 323 -6.04 -27.97 9.67
N HIS A 324 -5.19 -27.64 8.68
CA HIS A 324 -3.76 -27.48 8.88
C HIS A 324 -3.42 -26.16 9.61
N GLN A 325 -2.40 -26.21 10.48
CA GLN A 325 -1.93 -25.05 11.24
C GLN A 325 -0.94 -24.16 10.48
N GLU A 326 -0.33 -24.70 9.42
CA GLU A 326 0.64 -24.00 8.60
C GLU A 326 0.66 -24.50 7.15
N THR A 327 1.03 -23.58 6.26
CA THR A 327 1.23 -23.78 4.81
C THR A 327 2.50 -23.07 4.37
N ILE A 328 3.04 -23.49 3.23
CA ILE A 328 4.29 -22.98 2.68
C ILE A 328 4.02 -22.43 1.27
N GLY A 329 4.60 -21.27 1.00
CA GLY A 329 4.78 -20.72 -0.33
C GLY A 329 6.25 -20.60 -0.68
N LEU A 330 6.60 -20.75 -1.95
CA LEU A 330 7.96 -20.59 -2.45
C LEU A 330 8.06 -19.36 -3.36
N ALA A 331 9.23 -18.72 -3.33
CA ALA A 331 9.63 -17.71 -4.29
C ALA A 331 11.01 -18.07 -4.85
N PHE A 332 11.08 -18.41 -6.13
CA PHE A 332 12.31 -18.67 -6.85
C PHE A 332 12.21 -18.08 -8.26
N GLY A 333 13.37 -17.89 -8.88
CA GLY A 333 13.49 -17.11 -10.12
C GLY A 333 13.70 -17.95 -11.35
N ASP A 334 13.98 -17.27 -12.45
CA ASP A 334 14.43 -17.90 -13.69
C ASP A 334 15.73 -18.70 -13.43
N PRO A 335 15.86 -19.93 -13.97
CA PRO A 335 17.09 -20.70 -13.89
C PRO A 335 18.35 -20.02 -14.47
N ASN A 336 18.19 -18.94 -15.24
CA ASN A 336 19.27 -18.13 -15.82
C ASN A 336 19.52 -16.81 -15.06
N ASP A 337 18.87 -16.60 -13.91
CA ASP A 337 19.10 -15.46 -13.03
C ASP A 337 20.54 -15.49 -12.45
N GLU A 338 21.03 -14.36 -11.93
CA GLU A 338 22.37 -14.20 -11.34
C GLU A 338 22.60 -15.15 -10.14
N LYS A 339 21.53 -15.42 -9.38
CA LYS A 339 21.53 -16.34 -8.24
C LYS A 339 20.39 -17.36 -8.38
N PRO A 340 20.51 -18.34 -9.31
CA PRO A 340 19.40 -19.21 -9.66
C PRO A 340 19.11 -20.26 -8.58
N GLU A 341 20.11 -20.60 -7.76
CA GLU A 341 19.99 -21.52 -6.62
C GLU A 341 19.40 -20.85 -5.37
N LEU A 342 19.37 -19.51 -5.30
CA LEU A 342 18.79 -18.80 -4.16
C LEU A 342 17.29 -18.58 -4.39
N GLY A 343 16.48 -19.06 -3.46
CA GLY A 343 15.07 -18.70 -3.36
C GLY A 343 14.66 -18.51 -1.91
N PHE A 344 13.36 -18.41 -1.67
CA PHE A 344 12.80 -18.14 -0.34
C PHE A 344 11.60 -19.05 -0.06
N GLU A 345 11.58 -19.62 1.13
CA GLU A 345 10.40 -20.24 1.72
C GLU A 345 9.66 -19.20 2.54
N PHE A 346 8.35 -19.07 2.29
CA PHE A 346 7.41 -18.29 3.09
C PHE A 346 6.52 -19.28 3.84
N ARG A 347 6.71 -19.39 5.14
CA ARG A 347 5.91 -20.25 6.00
C ARG A 347 4.84 -19.41 6.69
N PHE A 348 3.58 -19.69 6.37
CA PHE A 348 2.42 -19.04 6.97
C PHE A 348 1.84 -19.94 8.04
N ARG A 349 1.53 -19.39 9.20
CA ARG A 349 0.97 -20.15 10.32
C ARG A 349 -0.11 -19.38 11.06
N LYS A 350 -1.09 -20.11 11.56
CA LYS A 350 -2.10 -19.60 12.49
C LYS A 350 -1.46 -19.41 13.87
N GLY A 351 -1.96 -18.42 14.60
CA GLY A 351 -1.59 -18.14 15.98
C GLY A 351 -2.81 -17.94 16.85
N LYS A 352 -2.56 -17.67 18.12
CA LYS A 352 -3.60 -17.47 19.15
C LYS A 352 -4.52 -16.26 18.90
N ASP A 353 -4.06 -15.32 18.08
CA ASP A 353 -4.72 -14.07 17.70
C ASP A 353 -5.13 -14.05 16.22
N SER A 354 -4.99 -15.17 15.49
CA SER A 354 -5.44 -15.28 14.10
C SER A 354 -6.96 -15.39 14.03
N MET A 355 -7.57 -14.72 13.05
CA MET A 355 -9.01 -14.70 12.89
C MET A 355 -9.46 -14.55 11.45
N GLY A 356 -10.59 -15.14 11.08
CA GLY A 356 -11.21 -14.95 9.77
C GLY A 356 -12.66 -14.49 9.86
N TRP A 357 -13.10 -13.73 8.86
CA TRP A 357 -14.50 -13.39 8.63
C TRP A 357 -14.77 -13.44 7.13
N TYR A 358 -15.97 -13.83 6.74
CA TYR A 358 -16.39 -13.81 5.36
C TYR A 358 -17.86 -13.44 5.26
N ALA A 359 -18.25 -12.85 4.14
CA ALA A 359 -19.66 -12.55 3.92
C ALA A 359 -20.36 -13.85 3.50
N GLY A 360 -21.49 -14.20 4.13
CA GLY A 360 -22.28 -15.37 3.73
C GLY A 360 -22.72 -15.31 2.26
N SER A 361 -23.22 -16.43 1.72
CA SER A 361 -23.47 -16.71 0.29
C SER A 361 -24.30 -15.69 -0.52
N ALA A 362 -24.84 -14.63 0.10
CA ALA A 362 -25.56 -13.55 -0.56
C ALA A 362 -24.69 -12.33 -0.92
N ALA A 363 -23.45 -12.22 -0.43
CA ALA A 363 -22.65 -11.00 -0.49
C ALA A 363 -21.32 -11.10 -1.26
N GLY A 364 -20.99 -12.26 -1.85
CA GLY A 364 -19.74 -12.48 -2.61
C GLY A 364 -18.64 -13.15 -1.79
N GLU A 365 -17.46 -13.37 -2.41
CA GLU A 365 -16.28 -14.00 -1.80
C GLU A 365 -15.44 -13.01 -0.95
N ASP A 366 -16.07 -12.02 -0.30
CA ASP A 366 -15.38 -11.02 0.50
C ASP A 366 -14.82 -11.67 1.78
N TYR A 367 -13.50 -11.56 1.98
CA TYR A 367 -12.80 -12.28 3.04
C TYR A 367 -11.90 -11.35 3.85
N THR A 368 -11.96 -11.44 5.17
CA THR A 368 -11.07 -10.71 6.09
C THR A 368 -10.24 -11.71 6.87
N VAL A 369 -8.93 -11.50 6.94
CA VAL A 369 -8.03 -12.37 7.71
C VAL A 369 -7.16 -11.51 8.61
N ALA A 370 -7.20 -11.74 9.91
CA ALA A 370 -6.32 -11.08 10.87
C ALA A 370 -5.17 -12.01 11.30
N ASN A 371 -3.99 -11.42 11.43
CA ASN A 371 -2.83 -11.95 12.17
C ASN A 371 -2.38 -13.34 11.74
N ILE A 372 -2.17 -13.56 10.44
CA ILE A 372 -1.40 -14.72 9.97
C ILE A 372 0.08 -14.42 10.16
N TYR A 373 0.78 -15.32 10.84
CA TYR A 373 2.21 -15.20 11.07
C TYR A 373 2.95 -15.70 9.84
N VAL A 374 4.00 -14.99 9.44
CA VAL A 374 4.87 -15.35 8.33
C VAL A 374 6.33 -15.35 8.75
N ASP A 375 7.01 -16.44 8.41
CA ASP A 375 8.47 -16.54 8.43
C ASP A 375 8.96 -16.59 6.98
N VAL A 376 9.99 -15.81 6.65
CA VAL A 376 10.67 -15.84 5.35
C VAL A 376 12.09 -16.30 5.58
N THR A 377 12.47 -17.40 4.94
CA THR A 377 13.81 -18.00 5.07
C THR A 377 14.43 -18.19 3.69
N PRO A 378 15.69 -17.79 3.47
CA PRO A 378 16.38 -18.11 2.23
C PRO A 378 16.63 -19.61 2.17
N VAL A 379 16.39 -20.20 1.01
CA VAL A 379 16.56 -21.63 0.75
C VAL A 379 17.40 -21.86 -0.50
N HIS A 380 18.04 -23.02 -0.55
CA HIS A 380 18.81 -23.47 -1.70
C HIS A 380 17.93 -24.36 -2.60
N PHE A 381 17.80 -23.99 -3.86
CA PHE A 381 17.10 -24.75 -4.89
C PHE A 381 18.10 -25.54 -5.75
N ASN A 382 17.74 -26.79 -6.05
CA ASN A 382 18.51 -27.62 -6.97
C ASN A 382 18.51 -27.02 -8.39
N HIS A 383 19.63 -27.17 -9.09
CA HIS A 383 19.77 -26.82 -10.49
C HIS A 383 20.28 -28.03 -11.30
N PRO A 384 19.55 -28.53 -12.33
CA PRO A 384 18.24 -28.04 -12.76
C PRO A 384 17.16 -28.37 -11.73
N LEU A 385 16.14 -27.50 -11.63
CA LEU A 385 15.02 -27.65 -10.69
C LEU A 385 14.25 -28.95 -10.92
N TYR A 386 14.17 -29.39 -12.17
CA TYR A 386 13.54 -30.65 -12.58
C TYR A 386 14.42 -31.38 -13.59
N ARG A 387 14.19 -32.68 -13.72
CA ARG A 387 14.75 -33.50 -14.80
C ARG A 387 13.59 -34.14 -15.56
N PRO A 388 13.61 -34.15 -16.91
CA PRO A 388 12.64 -34.92 -17.66
C PRO A 388 12.80 -36.42 -17.33
N TYR A 389 11.69 -37.15 -17.36
CA TYR A 389 11.66 -38.61 -17.17
C TYR A 389 12.27 -39.37 -18.34
#